data_AF-B9NUV3-F1
#
_entry.id   AF-B9NUV3-F1
#
_cell.length_a   1.000
_cell.length_b   1.000
_cell.length_c   1.000
_cell.angle_alpha   90.00
_cell.angle_beta   90.00
_cell.angle_gamma   90.00
#
_symmetry.space_group_name_H-M   'P 1'
#
loop_
_entity.id
_entity.type
_entity.pdbx_description
1 polymer ?
#
loop_
_entity_poly.entity_id
_entity_poly.type
_entity_poly.pdbx_seq_one_letter_code
_entity_poly.pdbx_strand_id
1 'polypeptide(L)' 'MTVLIGGQPAWRVGVDFHTCPLFNGVVPHVGGTVAMGSTSVKIMGSFAARQGDQVVEAGPPNAIAKGEMTVLIG' A
#
# COMPACT_ATOMS: atom_id res chain seq x y z
N MET A 1 12.34 12.96 -8.22
CA MET A 1 11.19 13.70 -7.65
C MET A 1 10.01 12.74 -7.59
N THR A 2 9.27 12.69 -6.49
CA THR A 2 8.05 11.87 -6.35
C THR A 2 6.84 12.78 -6.05
N VAL A 3 5.64 12.23 -6.04
CA VAL A 3 4.42 12.93 -5.58
C VAL A 3 4.34 12.81 -4.06
N LEU A 4 4.10 13.93 -3.39
CA LEU A 4 3.82 13.96 -1.95
C LEU A 4 2.32 14.16 -1.72
N ILE A 5 1.76 13.41 -0.78
CA ILE A 5 0.39 13.55 -0.25
C ILE A 5 0.52 13.73 1.27
N GLY A 6 -0.08 14.79 1.83
CA GLY A 6 0.06 15.09 3.26
C GLY A 6 1.52 15.32 3.71
N GLY A 7 2.39 15.72 2.78
CA GLY A 7 3.83 15.86 3.03
C GLY A 7 4.64 14.55 3.00
N GLN A 8 4.01 13.41 2.71
CA GLN A 8 4.66 12.09 2.65
C GLN A 8 4.66 11.53 1.22
N PRO A 9 5.65 10.71 0.83
CA PRO A 9 5.64 10.04 -0.47
C PRO A 9 4.38 9.21 -0.68
N ALA A 10 3.73 9.38 -1.82
CA ALA A 10 2.51 8.66 -2.13
C ALA A 10 2.80 7.21 -2.55
N TRP A 11 2.06 6.25 -1.97
CA TRP A 11 2.28 4.81 -2.17
C TRP A 11 1.81 4.33 -3.54
N ARG A 12 2.70 3.65 -4.26
CA ARG A 12 2.49 3.04 -5.58
C ARG A 12 2.29 1.52 -5.48
N VAL A 13 1.23 1.05 -6.12
CA VAL A 13 0.91 -0.37 -6.31
C VAL A 13 2.09 -1.09 -6.98
N GLY A 14 2.46 -2.27 -6.45
CA GLY A 14 3.53 -3.12 -6.96
C GLY A 14 4.96 -2.57 -6.86
N VAL A 15 5.15 -1.38 -6.26
CA VAL A 15 6.48 -0.74 -6.18
C VAL A 15 6.91 -0.51 -4.72
N ASP A 16 6.06 0.12 -3.92
CA ASP A 16 6.42 0.44 -2.53
C ASP A 16 6.00 -0.72 -1.60
N PHE A 17 6.88 -1.04 -0.64
CA PHE A 17 6.82 -2.25 0.16
C PHE A 17 6.41 -1.97 1.61
N HIS A 18 5.43 -2.72 2.11
CA HIS A 18 5.07 -2.80 3.52
C HIS A 18 6.00 -3.78 4.22
N THR A 19 6.69 -3.38 5.28
CA THR A 19 7.40 -4.32 6.15
C THR A 19 6.49 -4.77 7.28
N CYS A 20 6.27 -6.08 7.39
CA CYS A 20 5.45 -6.66 8.45
C CYS A 20 6.30 -7.41 9.47
N PRO A 21 6.29 -6.99 10.75
CA PRO A 21 7.06 -7.63 11.80
C PRO A 21 6.35 -8.85 12.42
N LEU A 22 5.16 -9.22 11.92
CA LEU A 22 4.34 -10.29 12.51
C LEU A 22 4.73 -11.67 11.98
N PHE A 23 4.35 -12.68 12.77
CA PHE A 23 4.63 -14.09 12.52
C PHE A 23 3.41 -14.94 12.84
N ASN A 24 3.20 -15.99 12.07
CA ASN A 24 2.27 -17.08 12.40
C ASN A 24 3.08 -18.26 12.93
N GLY A 25 3.22 -18.35 14.26
CA GLY A 25 4.11 -19.32 14.89
C GLY A 25 5.57 -19.05 14.50
N VAL A 26 6.18 -19.97 13.74
CA VAL A 26 7.55 -19.83 13.23
C VAL A 26 7.64 -19.20 11.84
N VAL A 27 6.51 -18.90 11.19
CA VAL A 27 6.47 -18.38 9.82
C VAL A 27 6.39 -16.85 9.82
N PRO A 28 7.44 -16.12 9.40
CA PRO A 28 7.39 -14.66 9.25
C PRO A 28 6.45 -14.23 8.14
N HIS A 29 5.76 -13.11 8.33
CA HIS A 29 4.99 -12.48 7.24
C HIS A 29 5.89 -11.74 6.26
N VAL A 30 7.02 -11.20 6.75
CA VAL A 30 8.04 -10.41 6.03
C VAL A 30 7.53 -9.04 5.54
N GLY A 31 6.35 -9.01 4.95
CA GLY A 31 5.80 -7.84 4.28
C GLY A 31 5.42 -8.13 2.84
N GLY A 32 5.03 -7.08 2.13
CA GLY A 32 4.50 -7.22 0.79
C GLY A 32 4.22 -5.91 0.08
N THR A 33 3.65 -6.02 -1.11
CA THR A 33 3.21 -4.86 -1.91
C THR A 33 1.70 -4.93 -2.10
N VAL A 34 1.09 -3.78 -2.39
CA VAL A 34 -0.30 -3.76 -2.88
C VAL A 34 -0.35 -4.31 -4.30
N ALA A 35 -1.21 -5.29 -4.56
CA ALA A 35 -1.35 -5.92 -5.88
C ALA A 35 -2.35 -5.18 -6.80
N MET A 36 -3.36 -4.55 -6.23
CA MET A 36 -4.37 -3.78 -6.94
C MET A 36 -4.75 -2.57 -6.10
N GLY A 37 -4.73 -1.39 -6.71
CA GLY A 37 -5.14 -0.14 -6.06
C GLY A 37 -6.16 0.63 -6.89
N SER A 38 -5.98 1.95 -7.01
CA SER A 38 -6.81 2.79 -7.88
C SER A 38 -6.84 2.29 -9.32
N THR A 39 -7.97 2.47 -10.00
CA THR A 39 -8.12 2.09 -11.42
C THR A 39 -7.89 3.27 -12.37
N SER A 40 -7.88 4.51 -11.86
CA SER A 40 -7.74 5.71 -12.68
C SER A 40 -6.55 6.59 -12.31
N VAL A 41 -6.14 6.62 -11.04
CA VAL A 41 -5.10 7.52 -10.55
C VAL A 41 -3.73 6.82 -10.52
N LYS A 42 -2.76 7.47 -11.16
CA LYS A 42 -1.36 7.02 -11.22
C LYS A 42 -0.41 8.00 -10.57
N ILE A 43 0.56 7.49 -9.84
CA ILE A 43 1.71 8.21 -9.27
C ILE A 43 2.95 7.71 -10.01
N MET A 44 3.59 8.60 -10.78
CA MET A 44 4.80 8.28 -11.54
C MET A 44 4.64 7.04 -12.45
N GLY A 45 3.46 6.87 -13.05
CA GLY A 45 3.16 5.77 -13.98
C GLY A 45 2.60 4.49 -13.34
N SER A 46 2.73 4.30 -12.01
CA SER A 46 2.12 3.20 -11.26
C SER A 46 0.79 3.62 -10.65
N PHE A 47 -0.15 2.70 -10.50
CA PHE A 47 -1.41 3.00 -9.82
C PHE A 47 -1.20 3.37 -8.35
N ALA A 48 -2.04 4.27 -7.83
CA ALA A 48 -1.99 4.71 -6.44
C ALA A 48 -2.66 3.70 -5.51
N ALA A 49 -2.06 3.42 -4.36
CA ALA A 49 -2.72 2.67 -3.29
C ALA A 49 -3.66 3.57 -2.49
N ARG A 50 -4.71 2.99 -1.92
CA ARG A 50 -5.79 3.65 -1.18
C ARG A 50 -6.07 2.94 0.13
N GLN A 51 -6.82 3.61 1.00
CA GLN A 51 -7.40 2.96 2.18
C GLN A 51 -8.25 1.75 1.75
N GLY A 52 -8.06 0.61 2.44
CA GLY A 52 -8.78 -0.63 2.19
C GLY A 52 -8.16 -1.54 1.12
N ASP A 53 -7.26 -1.03 0.27
CA ASP A 53 -6.51 -1.88 -0.66
C ASP A 53 -5.65 -2.90 0.13
N GLN A 54 -5.45 -4.09 -0.45
CA GLN A 54 -4.81 -5.21 0.24
C GLN A 54 -3.32 -5.27 -0.05
N VAL A 55 -2.51 -5.33 1.01
CA VAL A 55 -1.11 -5.72 0.95
C VAL A 55 -1.05 -7.24 0.81
N VAL A 56 -0.33 -7.72 -0.20
CA VAL A 56 -0.12 -9.16 -0.42
C VAL A 56 1.17 -9.56 0.28
N GLU A 57 1.05 -10.27 1.39
CA GLU A 57 2.15 -10.82 2.18
C GLU A 57 1.88 -12.27 2.60
N ALA A 58 2.85 -12.95 3.22
CA ALA A 58 2.70 -14.35 3.65
C ALA A 58 1.76 -14.55 4.86
N GLY A 59 1.16 -13.47 5.35
CA GLY A 59 0.25 -13.41 6.48
C GLY A 59 -1.23 -13.44 6.11
N PRO A 60 -2.13 -13.19 7.08
CA PRO A 60 -3.55 -12.98 6.83
C PRO A 60 -3.79 -11.70 6.00
N PRO A 61 -5.03 -11.45 5.50
CA PRO A 61 -5.36 -10.24 4.75
C PRO A 61 -4.96 -8.97 5.51
N ASN A 62 -4.15 -8.13 4.87
CA ASN A 62 -3.61 -6.90 5.45
C ASN A 62 -4.12 -5.70 4.67
N ALA A 63 -5.26 -5.17 5.12
CA ALA A 63 -5.89 -3.99 4.54
C ALA A 63 -5.18 -2.70 5.00
N ILE A 64 -4.91 -1.77 4.07
CA ILE A 64 -4.41 -0.45 4.44
C ILE A 64 -5.43 0.26 5.32
N ALA A 65 -5.08 0.45 6.59
CA ALA A 65 -6.01 0.97 7.59
C ALA A 65 -6.43 2.42 7.34
N LYS A 66 -5.53 3.25 6.82
CA LYS A 66 -5.75 4.69 6.65
C LYS A 66 -4.92 5.28 5.51
N GLY A 67 -5.55 6.16 4.73
CA GLY A 67 -4.88 7.06 3.78
C GLY A 67 -4.90 8.52 4.26
N GLU A 68 -4.54 9.46 3.38
CA GLU A 68 -4.68 10.90 3.66
C GLU A 68 -6.14 11.32 3.53
N MET A 69 -6.74 11.83 4.62
CA MET A 69 -8.20 12.01 4.73
C MET A 69 -8.75 13.11 3.81
N THR A 70 -7.88 14.03 3.40
CA THR A 70 -8.24 15.15 2.51
C THR A 70 -8.04 14.83 1.03
N VAL A 71 -7.47 13.66 0.70
CA VAL A 71 -7.20 13.24 -0.68
C VAL A 71 -7.93 11.92 -0.95
N LEU A 72 -9.06 12.02 -1.63
CA LEU A 72 -9.87 10.87 -2.04
C LEU A 72 -9.67 10.61 -3.54
N ILE A 73 -9.39 9.36 -3.89
CA ILE A 73 -9.14 8.92 -5.27
C ILE A 73 -9.90 7.63 -5.59
N GLY A 74 -10.31 7.46 -6.86
CA GLY A 74 -11.00 6.30 -7.40
C GLY A 74 -10.13 5.53 -8.36
#